data_AF-A0A9D9IF02-F1
#
_entry.id   AF-A0A9D9IF02-F1
#
_cell.length_a   1.000
_cell.length_b   1.000
_cell.length_c   1.000
_cell.angle_alpha   90.00
_cell.angle_beta   90.00
_cell.angle_gamma   90.00
#
_symmetry.space_group_name_H-M   'P 1'
#
loop_
_entity.id
_entity.type
_entity.pdbx_description
1 polymer ?
#
loop_
_entity_poly.entity_id
_entity_poly.type
_entity_poly.pdbx_seq_one_letter_code
_entity_poly.pdbx_strand_id
1 'polypeptide(L)'
;MRRTEKEKSMPPGELLRQAENQLVSALCGIRENPDGWLPHTVYVEEEGDCPVYTMYRLLDIRKDGGCTLYNPQTGEHFTSRHLREINIEWLVTLWERYLELRPEKRAASVPETCPGKGTDIRVFVWYCGLTGRNVSDDRLVRMWKESPLRSTENPEDETLYEVECLTLDELAERINDDCFAYTEDYVRFIDMGHL
;
A
#
# COMPACT_ATOMS: atom_id res chain seq x y z
N MET A 1 46.68 -2.81 27.96
CA MET A 1 45.32 -3.22 28.38
C MET A 1 44.35 -2.08 28.09
N ARG A 2 43.65 -2.11 26.95
CA ARG A 2 42.56 -1.16 26.68
C ARG A 2 41.25 -1.81 27.15
N ARG A 3 40.54 -1.11 28.03
CA ARG A 3 39.21 -1.48 28.50
C ARG A 3 38.28 -1.55 27.28
N THR A 4 37.66 -2.70 27.07
CA THR A 4 36.53 -2.86 26.15
C THR A 4 35.34 -2.15 26.77
N GLU A 5 34.90 -1.06 26.15
CA GLU A 5 33.61 -0.43 26.44
C GLU A 5 32.51 -1.47 26.19
N LYS A 6 31.77 -1.84 27.24
CA LYS A 6 30.52 -2.58 27.09
C LYS A 6 29.54 -1.65 26.38
N GLU A 7 29.28 -1.92 25.12
CA GLU A 7 28.20 -1.33 24.36
C GLU A 7 26.89 -1.63 25.12
N LYS A 8 26.37 -0.61 25.81
CA LYS A 8 25.20 -0.75 26.66
C LYS A 8 23.98 -0.76 25.74
N SER A 9 23.52 -1.96 25.40
CA SER A 9 22.30 -2.16 24.60
C SER A 9 21.12 -1.40 25.22
N MET A 10 20.45 -0.57 24.41
CA MET A 10 19.32 0.23 24.84
C MET A 10 18.12 -0.68 25.13
N PRO A 11 17.40 -0.50 26.26
CA PRO A 11 16.24 -1.33 26.56
C PRO A 11 15.10 -1.07 25.55
N PRO A 12 14.30 -2.08 25.21
CA PRO A 12 13.21 -1.95 24.23
C PRO A 12 12.24 -0.79 24.50
N GLY A 13 11.87 -0.56 25.76
CA GLY A 13 10.99 0.55 26.13
C GLY A 13 11.57 1.93 25.85
N GLU A 14 12.89 2.08 25.90
CA GLU A 14 13.55 3.36 25.58
C GLU A 14 13.65 3.57 24.07
N LEU A 15 13.87 2.50 23.30
CA LEU A 15 13.78 2.53 21.84
C LEU A 15 12.38 2.96 21.36
N LEU A 16 11.32 2.37 21.95
CA LEU A 16 9.94 2.72 21.63
C LEU A 16 9.63 4.19 21.95
N ARG A 17 10.00 4.66 23.14
CA ARG A 17 9.82 6.07 23.53
C ARG A 17 10.60 7.02 22.60
N GLN A 18 11.78 6.62 22.15
CA GLN A 18 12.56 7.41 21.19
C GLN A 18 11.86 7.49 19.83
N ALA A 19 11.34 6.37 19.31
CA ALA A 19 10.59 6.34 18.06
C ALA A 19 9.30 7.17 18.15
N GLU A 20 8.56 7.05 19.25
CA GLU A 20 7.36 7.85 19.53
C GLU A 20 7.67 9.35 19.52
N ASN A 21 8.72 9.77 20.24
CA ASN A 21 9.15 11.18 20.28
C ASN A 21 9.50 11.71 18.87
N GLN A 22 10.16 10.89 18.05
CA GLN A 22 10.50 11.26 16.67
C GLN A 22 9.25 11.42 15.80
N LEU A 23 8.29 10.50 15.90
CA LEU A 23 7.02 10.56 15.17
C LEU A 23 6.20 11.79 15.58
N VAL A 24 6.03 12.03 16.88
CA VAL A 24 5.31 13.21 17.39
C VAL A 24 5.99 14.50 16.91
N SER A 25 7.32 14.58 17.01
CA SER A 25 8.06 15.75 16.52
C SER A 25 7.91 15.95 15.01
N ALA A 26 7.88 14.88 14.22
CA ALA A 26 7.71 14.95 12.78
C ALA A 26 6.30 15.44 12.41
N LEU A 27 5.26 14.88 13.04
CA LEU A 27 3.86 15.28 12.87
C LEU A 27 3.63 16.74 13.26
N CYS A 28 4.12 17.18 14.42
CA CYS A 28 4.07 18.58 14.84
C CYS A 28 4.84 19.51 13.88
N GLY A 29 5.87 18.99 13.20
CA GLY A 29 6.68 19.71 12.24
C GLY A 29 5.96 20.03 10.92
N ILE A 30 4.85 19.36 10.61
CA ILE A 30 4.11 19.51 9.35
C ILE A 30 3.55 20.94 9.21
N ARG A 31 3.82 21.59 8.07
CA ARG A 31 3.43 22.99 7.81
C ARG A 31 2.20 23.11 6.92
N GLU A 32 2.02 22.13 6.04
CA GLU A 32 0.94 22.08 5.06
C GLU A 32 0.09 20.87 5.39
N ASN A 33 -1.22 21.06 5.51
CA ASN A 33 -2.18 20.00 5.72
C ASN A 33 -2.76 19.61 4.35
N PRO A 34 -2.27 18.54 3.70
CA PRO A 34 -2.76 18.18 2.37
C PRO A 34 -4.20 17.67 2.43
N ASP A 35 -4.94 17.89 1.35
CA ASP A 35 -6.33 17.46 1.23
C ASP A 35 -6.45 15.95 1.43
N GLY A 36 -7.38 15.53 2.30
CA GLY A 36 -7.62 14.11 2.60
C GLY A 36 -6.65 13.49 3.62
N TRP A 37 -5.77 14.27 4.26
CA TRP A 37 -4.94 13.78 5.37
C TRP A 37 -5.72 13.72 6.68
N LEU A 38 -6.33 14.84 7.08
CA LEU A 38 -7.24 14.94 8.21
C LEU A 38 -8.67 15.26 7.71
N PRO A 39 -9.72 14.77 8.40
CA PRO A 39 -9.66 13.96 9.61
C PRO A 39 -9.27 12.50 9.38
N HIS A 40 -8.49 11.91 10.30
CA HIS A 40 -7.97 10.55 10.19
C HIS A 40 -8.44 9.66 11.36
N THR A 41 -8.66 8.36 11.12
CA THR A 41 -9.05 7.43 12.19
C THR A 41 -7.81 7.03 13.00
N VAL A 42 -7.89 7.09 14.32
CA VAL A 42 -6.83 6.70 15.25
C VAL A 42 -7.41 5.96 16.45
N TYR A 43 -6.60 5.16 17.13
CA TYR A 43 -6.97 4.53 18.40
C TYR A 43 -6.11 5.06 19.54
N VAL A 44 -6.76 5.36 20.66
CA VAL A 44 -6.15 5.86 21.89
C VAL A 44 -6.30 4.79 22.97
N GLU A 45 -5.22 4.49 23.68
CA GLU A 45 -5.28 3.64 24.86
C GLU A 45 -5.82 4.46 26.03
N GLU A 46 -7.04 4.19 26.46
CA GLU A 46 -7.66 4.89 27.58
C GLU A 46 -7.31 4.21 28.90
N GLU A 47 -7.21 5.00 29.96
CA GLU A 47 -6.93 4.49 31.31
C GLU A 47 -8.09 3.62 31.82
N GLY A 48 -7.78 2.44 32.33
CA GLY A 48 -8.74 1.50 32.89
C GLY A 48 -8.08 0.29 33.55
N ASP A 49 -8.88 -0.60 34.12
CA ASP A 49 -8.39 -1.84 34.76
C ASP A 49 -7.74 -2.81 33.75
N CYS A 50 -8.11 -2.68 32.47
CA CYS A 50 -7.52 -3.38 31.34
C CYS A 50 -7.28 -2.38 30.20
N PRO A 51 -6.32 -2.64 29.28
CA PRO A 51 -6.09 -1.76 28.15
C PRO A 51 -7.33 -1.73 27.25
N VAL A 52 -7.93 -0.55 27.12
CA VAL A 52 -9.07 -0.31 26.22
C VAL A 52 -8.64 0.68 25.15
N TYR A 53 -8.74 0.25 23.89
CA TYR A 53 -8.48 1.12 22.76
C TYR A 53 -9.79 1.73 22.26
N THR A 54 -9.92 3.04 22.39
CA THR A 54 -11.08 3.79 21.90
C THR A 54 -10.74 4.44 20.55
N MET A 55 -11.64 4.28 19.58
CA MET A 55 -11.49 4.85 18.25
C MET A 55 -11.94 6.31 18.22
N TYR A 56 -11.12 7.16 17.62
CA TYR A 56 -11.38 8.58 17.42
C TYR A 56 -11.08 9.01 15.98
N ARG A 57 -11.64 10.15 15.59
CA ARG A 57 -11.21 10.92 14.41
C ARG A 57 -10.29 12.04 14.87
N LEU A 58 -9.01 11.97 14.50
CA LEU A 58 -8.06 13.05 14.67
C LEU A 58 -8.40 14.18 13.69
N LEU A 59 -8.72 15.36 14.20
CA LEU A 59 -9.16 16.50 13.40
C LEU A 59 -8.07 17.53 13.16
N ASP A 60 -7.21 17.74 14.15
CA ASP A 60 -6.18 18.79 14.13
C ASP A 60 -4.97 18.41 14.98
N ILE A 61 -3.79 18.91 14.59
CA ILE A 61 -2.50 18.69 15.26
C ILE A 61 -1.82 20.04 15.47
N ARG A 62 -1.51 20.35 16.72
CA ARG A 62 -0.83 21.59 17.11
C ARG A 62 0.67 21.38 17.26
N LYS A 63 1.40 22.50 17.20
CA LYS A 63 2.88 22.53 17.25
C LYS A 63 3.48 22.05 18.57
N ASP A 64 2.71 22.11 19.65
CA ASP A 64 3.10 21.69 20.99
C ASP A 64 2.85 20.20 21.27
N GLY A 65 2.30 19.45 20.31
CA GLY A 65 1.93 18.04 20.49
C GLY A 65 0.47 17.82 20.90
N GLY A 66 -0.26 18.90 21.21
CA GLY A 66 -1.69 18.82 21.45
C GLY A 66 -2.46 18.50 20.17
N CYS A 67 -3.56 17.77 20.29
CA CYS A 67 -4.44 17.45 19.16
C CYS A 67 -5.93 17.60 19.51
N THR A 68 -6.77 17.59 18.48
CA THR A 68 -8.23 17.52 18.63
C THR A 68 -8.74 16.15 18.17
N LEU A 69 -9.41 15.43 19.06
CA LEU A 69 -10.05 14.15 18.77
C LEU A 69 -11.57 14.30 18.77
N TYR A 70 -12.24 13.65 17.82
CA TYR A 70 -13.69 13.50 17.80
C TYR A 70 -14.08 12.04 18.03
N ASN A 71 -14.95 11.79 18.99
CA ASN A 71 -15.49 10.46 19.22
C ASN A 71 -16.79 10.27 18.40
N PRO A 72 -16.79 9.42 17.36
CA PRO A 72 -17.99 9.22 16.55
C PRO A 72 -19.10 8.45 17.28
N GLN A 73 -18.79 7.73 18.38
CA GLN A 73 -19.79 7.01 19.17
C GLN A 73 -20.54 7.96 20.11
N THR A 74 -19.83 8.89 20.76
CA THR A 74 -20.45 9.83 21.73
C THR A 74 -20.78 11.19 21.13
N GLY A 75 -20.18 11.54 19.98
CA GLY A 75 -20.30 12.85 19.35
C GLY A 75 -19.42 13.94 20.00
N GLU A 76 -18.57 13.58 20.95
CA GLU A 76 -17.78 14.53 21.73
C GLU A 76 -16.50 14.97 20.99
N HIS A 77 -16.10 16.22 21.23
CA HIS A 77 -14.84 16.80 20.76
C HIS A 77 -13.91 17.06 21.94
N PHE A 78 -12.72 16.47 21.89
CA PHE A 78 -11.67 16.62 22.88
C PHE A 78 -10.54 17.46 22.29
N THR A 79 -10.49 18.75 22.64
CA THR A 79 -9.52 19.73 22.09
C THR A 79 -8.24 19.86 22.91
N SER A 80 -8.10 19.07 23.98
CA SER A 80 -6.98 19.14 24.93
C SER A 80 -6.18 17.83 25.03
N ARG A 81 -6.39 16.87 24.11
CA ARG A 81 -5.65 15.60 24.08
C ARG A 81 -4.25 15.83 23.50
N HIS A 82 -3.37 14.86 23.69
CA HIS A 82 -2.00 14.87 23.22
C HIS A 82 -1.71 13.69 22.28
N LEU A 83 -0.88 13.90 21.24
CA LEU A 83 -0.55 12.85 20.26
C LEU A 83 0.03 11.57 20.87
N ARG A 84 0.77 11.70 21.97
CA ARG A 84 1.35 10.56 22.74
C ARG A 84 0.32 9.60 23.31
N GLU A 85 -0.93 10.03 23.44
CA GLU A 85 -2.01 9.17 23.91
C GLU A 85 -2.51 8.23 22.79
N ILE A 86 -2.25 8.59 21.53
CA ILE A 86 -2.55 7.77 20.37
C ILE A 86 -1.55 6.61 20.31
N ASN A 87 -2.06 5.41 20.10
CA ASN A 87 -1.23 4.23 19.92
C ASN A 87 -0.19 4.46 18.79
N ILE A 88 1.07 4.10 19.05
CA ILE A 88 2.21 4.41 18.18
C ILE A 88 2.02 3.91 16.74
N GLU A 89 1.36 2.78 16.52
CA GLU A 89 1.10 2.25 15.18
C GLU A 89 0.22 3.20 14.37
N TRP A 90 -0.75 3.85 15.01
CA TRP A 90 -1.61 4.83 14.36
C TRP A 90 -0.89 6.16 14.09
N LEU A 91 0.11 6.52 14.90
CA LEU A 91 1.01 7.65 14.58
C LEU A 91 1.87 7.34 13.34
N VAL A 92 2.31 6.09 13.18
CA VAL A 92 3.02 5.63 11.97
C VAL A 92 2.11 5.72 10.75
N THR A 93 0.91 5.13 10.81
CA THR A 93 -0.07 5.18 9.71
C THR A 93 -0.40 6.61 9.30
N LEU A 94 -0.58 7.52 10.27
CA LEU A 94 -0.84 8.92 10.01
C LEU A 94 0.33 9.62 9.31
N TRP A 95 1.56 9.31 9.71
CA TRP A 95 2.77 9.86 9.10
C TRP A 95 2.98 9.33 7.68
N GLU A 96 2.79 8.03 7.45
CA GLU A 96 2.86 7.41 6.11
C GLU A 96 1.82 8.02 5.18
N ARG A 97 0.57 8.17 5.67
CA ARG A 97 -0.49 8.82 4.91
C ARG A 97 -0.15 10.27 4.55
N TYR A 98 0.48 11.02 5.45
CA TYR A 98 0.99 12.34 5.13
C TYR A 98 1.98 12.27 3.97
N LEU A 99 2.97 11.37 4.04
CA LEU A 99 4.00 11.22 3.00
C LEU A 99 3.41 10.87 1.62
N GLU A 100 2.40 10.01 1.57
CA GLU A 100 1.67 9.67 0.32
C GLU A 100 1.01 10.90 -0.31
N LEU A 101 0.48 11.79 0.52
CA LEU A 101 -0.26 12.98 0.09
C LEU A 101 0.64 14.20 -0.15
N ARG A 102 1.92 14.13 0.21
CA ARG A 102 2.84 15.22 -0.10
C ARG A 102 2.96 15.29 -1.63
N PRO A 103 2.72 16.45 -2.25
CA PRO A 103 3.19 16.64 -3.61
C PRO A 103 4.70 16.41 -3.55
N GLU A 104 5.19 15.40 -4.27
CA GLU A 104 6.61 15.17 -4.40
C GLU A 104 7.24 16.54 -4.70
N LYS A 105 8.21 16.97 -3.89
CA LYS A 105 9.30 17.74 -4.49
C LYS A 105 10.00 16.75 -5.42
N ARG A 106 9.40 16.46 -6.57
CA ARG A 106 10.14 16.08 -7.76
C ARG A 106 11.11 17.23 -7.91
N ALA A 107 12.33 17.00 -7.45
CA ALA A 107 13.46 17.72 -7.97
C ALA A 107 13.26 17.80 -9.47
N ALA A 108 13.40 19.01 -10.00
CA ALA A 108 13.41 19.28 -11.42
C ALA A 108 14.42 18.34 -12.13
N SER A 109 13.95 17.16 -12.52
CA SER A 109 14.54 16.18 -13.42
C SER A 109 13.71 14.89 -13.42
N VAL A 110 12.38 14.99 -13.43
CA VAL A 110 11.64 14.12 -14.35
C VAL A 110 11.07 15.12 -15.33
N PRO A 111 11.47 15.12 -16.61
CA PRO A 111 10.70 15.89 -17.57
C PRO A 111 9.24 15.51 -17.34
N GLU A 112 8.34 16.48 -17.41
CA GLU A 112 7.05 16.19 -17.99
C GLU A 112 7.34 15.50 -19.33
N THR A 113 7.47 14.17 -19.31
CA THR A 113 7.02 13.39 -20.43
C THR A 113 5.51 13.59 -20.42
N CYS A 114 5.08 14.65 -21.10
CA CYS A 114 4.12 14.49 -22.18
C CYS A 114 4.27 13.06 -22.76
N PRO A 115 3.17 12.34 -23.02
CA PRO A 115 3.19 10.90 -23.29
C PRO A 115 4.22 10.57 -24.38
N GLY A 116 5.30 9.92 -23.99
CA GLY A 116 6.42 9.66 -24.89
C GLY A 116 7.56 8.99 -24.12
N LYS A 117 7.71 7.67 -24.10
CA LYS A 117 7.02 6.58 -24.80
C LYS A 117 6.17 5.83 -23.78
N GLY A 118 4.88 5.62 -24.06
CA GLY A 118 4.06 4.76 -23.20
C GLY A 118 4.68 3.36 -23.19
N THR A 119 5.09 2.88 -22.02
CA THR A 119 5.26 1.44 -21.79
C THR A 119 3.89 0.82 -22.03
N ASP A 120 3.73 0.11 -23.14
CA ASP A 120 2.47 -0.56 -23.52
C ASP A 120 2.37 -1.85 -22.71
N ILE A 121 2.14 -1.70 -21.40
CA ILE A 121 2.02 -2.83 -20.48
C ILE A 121 0.67 -3.49 -20.73
N ARG A 122 0.70 -4.77 -21.09
CA ARG A 122 -0.46 -5.63 -21.26
C ARG A 122 -0.46 -6.73 -20.23
N VAL A 123 -1.66 -7.17 -19.87
CA VAL A 123 -1.90 -8.27 -18.94
C VAL A 123 -2.35 -9.47 -19.74
N PHE A 124 -1.61 -10.56 -19.66
CA PHE A 124 -1.98 -11.83 -20.25
C PHE A 124 -2.58 -12.74 -19.18
N VAL A 125 -3.77 -13.26 -19.44
CA VAL A 125 -4.47 -14.19 -18.56
C VAL A 125 -4.74 -15.49 -19.30
N TRP A 126 -4.41 -16.63 -18.70
CA TRP A 126 -4.67 -17.93 -19.32
C TRP A 126 -4.94 -19.02 -18.30
N TYR A 127 -5.79 -19.96 -18.69
CA TYR A 127 -6.16 -21.08 -17.83
C TYR A 127 -4.98 -22.02 -17.59
N CYS A 128 -4.86 -22.52 -16.35
CA CYS A 128 -3.75 -23.38 -15.96
C CYS A 128 -3.66 -24.71 -16.75
N GLY A 129 -4.77 -25.19 -17.31
CA GLY A 129 -4.82 -26.37 -18.18
C GLY A 129 -4.26 -26.17 -19.58
N LEU A 130 -4.08 -24.93 -20.06
CA LEU A 130 -3.51 -24.66 -21.37
C LEU A 130 -1.99 -24.87 -21.40
N THR A 131 -1.27 -24.23 -20.48
CA THR A 131 0.19 -24.33 -20.37
C THR A 131 0.66 -23.87 -18.99
N GLY A 132 1.75 -24.44 -18.51
CA GLY A 132 2.32 -24.11 -17.21
C GLY A 132 2.73 -22.64 -17.05
N ARG A 133 2.81 -22.21 -15.79
CA ARG A 133 3.09 -20.82 -15.38
C ARG A 133 4.38 -20.23 -15.97
N ASN A 134 5.39 -21.06 -16.25
CA ASN A 134 6.75 -20.64 -16.61
C ASN A 134 7.00 -20.54 -18.13
N VAL A 135 5.97 -20.22 -18.91
CA VAL A 135 6.11 -19.86 -20.34
C VAL A 135 6.94 -18.59 -20.52
N SER A 136 7.65 -18.39 -21.64
CA SER A 136 8.34 -17.12 -21.94
C SER A 136 7.38 -16.07 -22.50
N ASP A 137 7.73 -14.79 -22.37
CA ASP A 137 6.87 -13.69 -22.82
C ASP A 137 6.59 -13.74 -24.33
N ASP A 138 7.61 -13.95 -25.17
CA ASP A 138 7.46 -14.14 -26.61
C ASP A 138 6.50 -15.28 -26.98
N ARG A 139 6.56 -16.38 -26.22
CA ARG A 139 5.74 -17.56 -26.47
C ARG A 139 4.32 -17.30 -26.02
N LEU A 140 4.11 -16.62 -24.90
CA LEU A 140 2.78 -16.25 -24.41
C LEU A 140 2.08 -15.27 -25.36
N VAL A 141 2.80 -14.27 -25.87
CA VAL A 141 2.28 -13.33 -26.88
C VAL A 141 1.92 -14.06 -28.18
N ARG A 142 2.71 -15.05 -28.57
CA ARG A 142 2.40 -15.88 -29.74
C ARG A 142 1.16 -16.74 -29.50
N MET A 143 1.04 -17.37 -28.33
CA MET A 143 -0.11 -18.16 -27.94
C MET A 143 -1.40 -17.34 -27.91
N TRP A 144 -1.34 -16.08 -27.47
CA TRP A 144 -2.44 -15.13 -27.60
C TRP A 144 -2.85 -14.88 -29.05
N LYS A 145 -1.90 -14.63 -29.95
CA LYS A 145 -2.19 -14.43 -31.38
C LYS A 145 -2.73 -15.68 -32.07
N GLU A 146 -2.34 -16.85 -31.58
CA GLU A 146 -2.74 -18.16 -32.12
C GLU A 146 -3.98 -18.73 -31.40
N SER A 147 -4.49 -18.06 -30.36
CA SER A 147 -5.66 -18.50 -29.61
C SER A 147 -6.91 -18.56 -30.49
N PRO A 148 -7.82 -19.54 -30.27
CA PRO A 148 -7.77 -20.55 -29.20
C PRO A 148 -6.86 -21.74 -29.51
N LEU A 149 -6.29 -22.35 -28.45
CA LEU A 149 -5.31 -23.43 -28.51
C LEU A 149 -5.71 -24.64 -27.67
N ARG A 150 -5.20 -25.82 -28.03
CA ARG A 150 -5.29 -27.02 -27.18
C ARG A 150 -4.24 -26.99 -26.09
N SER A 151 -4.49 -27.74 -25.00
CA SER A 151 -3.51 -27.94 -23.95
C SER A 151 -2.16 -28.39 -24.53
N THR A 152 -1.10 -27.70 -24.12
CA THR A 152 0.28 -28.07 -24.46
C THR A 152 0.83 -29.18 -23.57
N GLU A 153 0.15 -29.48 -22.47
CA GLU A 153 0.57 -30.44 -21.46
C GLU A 153 -0.27 -31.71 -21.47
N ASN A 154 -1.55 -31.62 -21.88
CA ASN A 154 -2.44 -32.76 -22.03
C ASN A 154 -2.94 -32.90 -23.49
N PRO A 155 -2.30 -33.74 -24.32
CA PRO A 155 -2.69 -33.91 -25.72
C PRO A 155 -4.03 -34.64 -25.91
N GLU A 156 -4.53 -35.33 -24.87
CA GLU A 156 -5.85 -35.98 -24.89
C GLU A 156 -6.98 -35.00 -24.56
N ASP A 157 -6.66 -33.81 -24.06
CA ASP A 157 -7.63 -32.76 -23.82
C ASP A 157 -8.08 -32.13 -25.15
N GLU A 158 -9.38 -32.23 -25.42
CA GLU A 158 -10.00 -31.64 -26.60
C GLU A 158 -10.52 -30.23 -26.38
N THR A 159 -10.44 -29.73 -25.14
CA THR A 159 -10.81 -28.36 -24.78
C THR A 159 -9.92 -27.36 -25.50
N LEU A 160 -10.57 -26.31 -26.02
CA LEU A 160 -9.89 -25.16 -26.58
C LEU A 160 -9.85 -24.05 -25.53
N TYR A 161 -8.64 -23.57 -25.25
CA TYR A 161 -8.37 -22.52 -24.30
C TYR A 161 -7.92 -21.25 -25.01
N GLU A 162 -8.27 -20.11 -24.44
CA GLU A 162 -7.85 -18.80 -24.93
C GLU A 162 -6.82 -18.20 -23.97
N VAL A 163 -5.84 -17.50 -24.53
CA VAL A 163 -5.06 -16.53 -23.77
C VAL A 163 -5.73 -15.18 -24.00
N GLU A 164 -6.07 -14.48 -22.93
CA GLU A 164 -6.64 -13.14 -22.99
C GLU A 164 -5.53 -12.09 -22.88
N CYS A 165 -5.73 -10.92 -23.49
CA CYS A 165 -4.84 -9.78 -23.41
C CYS A 165 -5.65 -8.55 -22.99
N LEU A 166 -5.42 -8.07 -21.78
CA LEU A 166 -6.15 -6.99 -21.13
C LEU A 166 -5.24 -5.78 -20.91
N THR A 167 -5.83 -4.60 -20.86
CA THR A 167 -5.23 -3.42 -20.24
C THR A 167 -5.22 -3.56 -18.72
N LEU A 168 -4.47 -2.68 -18.04
CA LEU A 168 -4.46 -2.62 -16.58
C LEU A 168 -5.85 -2.30 -16.01
N ASP A 169 -6.59 -1.40 -16.67
CA ASP A 169 -7.93 -0.99 -16.24
C ASP A 169 -8.94 -2.14 -16.41
N GLU A 170 -8.91 -2.84 -17.55
CA GLU A 170 -9.77 -4.01 -17.80
C GLU A 170 -9.49 -5.16 -16.81
N LEU A 171 -8.22 -5.40 -16.45
CA LEU A 171 -7.90 -6.37 -15.40
C LEU A 171 -8.46 -5.92 -14.04
N ALA A 172 -8.33 -4.63 -13.70
CA ALA A 172 -8.81 -4.10 -12.43
C ALA A 172 -10.33 -4.22 -12.32
N GLU A 173 -11.08 -3.89 -13.37
CA GLU A 173 -12.52 -4.13 -13.45
C GLU A 173 -12.83 -5.61 -13.23
N ARG A 174 -12.13 -6.51 -13.93
CA ARG A 174 -12.37 -7.96 -13.81
C ARG A 174 -12.10 -8.50 -12.40
N ILE A 175 -11.05 -8.04 -11.73
CA ILE A 175 -10.74 -8.44 -10.36
C ILE A 175 -11.84 -8.00 -9.39
N ASN A 176 -12.40 -6.81 -9.61
CA ASN A 176 -13.41 -6.24 -8.72
C ASN A 176 -14.80 -6.84 -8.96
N ASP A 177 -15.14 -7.16 -10.20
CA ASP A 177 -16.52 -7.48 -10.59
C ASP A 177 -16.77 -8.99 -10.84
N ASP A 178 -15.78 -9.73 -11.36
CA ASP A 178 -16.03 -11.07 -11.95
C ASP A 178 -15.54 -12.24 -11.11
N CYS A 179 -15.45 -12.09 -9.78
CA CYS A 179 -15.13 -13.23 -8.90
C CYS A 179 -13.80 -13.94 -9.30
N PHE A 180 -12.83 -13.16 -9.79
CA PHE A 180 -11.55 -13.62 -10.34
C PHE A 180 -10.77 -14.56 -9.39
N ALA A 181 -11.00 -14.46 -8.08
CA ALA A 181 -10.39 -15.33 -7.08
C ALA A 181 -10.80 -16.81 -7.15
N TYR A 182 -11.84 -17.17 -7.91
CA TYR A 182 -12.33 -18.54 -8.05
C TYR A 182 -11.96 -19.19 -9.39
N THR A 183 -11.23 -18.49 -10.26
CA THR A 183 -10.73 -19.07 -11.52
C THR A 183 -9.31 -19.60 -11.33
N GLU A 184 -8.96 -20.65 -12.07
CA GLU A 184 -7.62 -21.24 -12.04
C GLU A 184 -6.76 -20.65 -13.17
N ASP A 185 -6.70 -19.32 -13.22
CA ASP A 185 -5.97 -18.59 -14.25
C ASP A 185 -4.61 -18.11 -13.76
N TYR A 186 -3.62 -18.20 -14.64
CA TYR A 186 -2.36 -17.50 -14.47
C TYR A 186 -2.45 -16.10 -15.07
N VAL A 187 -1.75 -15.15 -14.43
CA VAL A 187 -1.70 -13.75 -14.86
C VAL A 187 -0.24 -13.33 -15.03
N ARG A 188 0.06 -12.60 -16.10
CA ARG A 188 1.37 -11.99 -16.32
C ARG A 188 1.27 -10.60 -16.94
N PHE A 189 2.08 -9.68 -16.41
CA PHE A 189 2.26 -8.33 -16.95
C PHE A 189 3.46 -8.33 -17.88
N ILE A 190 3.29 -7.84 -19.11
CA ILE A 190 4.32 -7.79 -20.13
C ILE A 190 4.37 -6.37 -20.70
N ASP A 191 5.56 -5.77 -20.72
CA ASP A 191 5.78 -4.51 -21.43
C ASP A 191 6.00 -4.77 -22.92
N MET A 192 4.98 -4.51 -23.72
CA MET A 192 5.00 -4.73 -25.17
C MET A 192 5.97 -3.79 -25.90
N GLY A 193 6.45 -2.73 -25.25
CA GLY A 193 7.47 -1.84 -25.80
C GLY A 193 8.90 -2.40 -25.70
N HIS A 194 9.09 -3.48 -24.94
CA HIS A 194 10.39 -4.09 -24.65
C HIS A 194 10.50 -5.58 -25.06
N LEU A 195 9.49 -6.11 -25.78
CA LEU A 195 9.56 -7.41 -26.47
C LEU A 195 10.35 -7.35 -27.77
#